data_AF-A0A5M8PGS2-F1
#
_entry.id   AF-A0A5M8PGS2-F1
#
_cell.length_a   1.000
_cell.length_b   1.000
_cell.length_c   1.000
_cell.angle_alpha   90.00
_cell.angle_beta   90.00
_cell.angle_gamma   90.00
#
_symmetry.space_group_name_H-M   'P 1'
#
loop_
_entity.id
_entity.type
_entity.pdbx_description
1 polymer ?
#
loop_
_entity_poly.entity_id
_entity_poly.type
_entity_poly.pdbx_seq_one_letter_code
_entity_poly.pdbx_strand_id
1 'polypeptide(L)'
;MLHHLIIGTWTPPGNIYTVAFDDETLSLTLLKKTAISHHEPISWMTFDHAKKNIYGASMKSFSSYNVANSTDIIHHASHPIGGDRACHPHSAQSYALVSPPSSLRLESG
;
A
#
# COMPACT_ATOMS: atom_id res chain seq x y z
N MET A 1 -22.28 -0.18 15.05
CA MET A 1 -21.48 1.03 14.72
C MET A 1 -20.67 0.82 13.43
N LEU A 2 -20.42 1.90 12.67
CA LEU A 2 -19.67 1.82 11.41
C LEU A 2 -18.18 2.08 11.62
N HIS A 3 -17.35 1.13 11.19
CA HIS A 3 -15.90 1.20 11.19
C HIS A 3 -15.39 1.38 9.76
N HIS A 4 -14.38 2.24 9.56
CA HIS A 4 -13.80 2.45 8.22
C HIS A 4 -12.43 1.79 8.09
N LEU A 5 -12.31 0.92 7.09
CA LEU A 5 -11.07 0.27 6.69
C LEU A 5 -10.53 0.95 5.45
N ILE A 6 -9.25 1.30 5.47
CA ILE A 6 -8.54 1.87 4.31
C ILE A 6 -7.55 0.82 3.79
N ILE A 7 -7.65 0.50 2.51
CA ILE A 7 -6.99 -0.65 1.91
C ILE A 7 -6.23 -0.20 0.65
N GLY A 8 -4.95 -0.56 0.56
CA GLY A 8 -4.12 -0.32 -0.62
C GLY A 8 -4.19 -1.44 -1.64
N THR A 9 -3.43 -1.32 -2.73
CA THR A 9 -3.29 -2.35 -3.77
C THR A 9 -1.85 -2.77 -3.95
N TRP A 10 -1.65 -4.01 -4.42
CA TRP A 10 -0.33 -4.50 -4.81
C TRP A 10 0.01 -4.18 -6.27
N THR A 11 -0.97 -4.27 -7.18
CA THR A 11 -0.75 -4.11 -8.62
C THR A 11 -1.30 -2.79 -9.15
N PRO A 12 -0.69 -2.23 -10.21
CA PRO A 12 -1.29 -1.17 -11.01
C PRO A 12 -2.67 -1.59 -11.57
N PRO A 13 -3.63 -0.64 -11.72
CA PRO A 13 -3.53 0.75 -11.29
C PRO A 13 -3.54 0.88 -9.76
N GLY A 14 -2.71 1.77 -9.21
CA GLY A 14 -2.74 2.12 -7.79
C GLY A 14 -4.11 2.66 -7.37
N ASN A 15 -4.68 2.11 -6.31
CA ASN A 15 -5.94 2.58 -5.73
C ASN A 15 -5.90 2.49 -4.20
N ILE A 16 -6.67 3.36 -3.55
CA ILE A 16 -7.05 3.24 -2.15
C ILE A 16 -8.54 2.96 -2.09
N TYR A 17 -8.93 1.90 -1.38
CA TYR A 17 -10.32 1.53 -1.14
C TYR A 17 -10.69 1.87 0.29
N THR A 18 -11.84 2.54 0.46
CA THR A 18 -12.48 2.78 1.75
C THR A 18 -13.67 1.85 1.86
N VAL A 19 -13.66 0.97 2.86
CA VAL A 19 -14.74 0.02 3.14
C VAL A 19 -15.33 0.33 4.50
N ALA A 20 -16.66 0.38 4.59
CA ALA A 20 -17.36 0.37 5.86
C ALA A 20 -17.59 -1.06 6.31
N PHE A 21 -17.21 -1.35 7.55
CA PHE A 21 -17.61 -2.54 8.29
C PHE A 21 -18.67 -2.14 9.31
N ASP A 22 -19.85 -2.74 9.19
CA ASP A 22 -20.92 -2.63 10.18
C ASP A 22 -20.83 -3.80 11.15
N ASP A 23 -20.49 -3.51 12.42
CA ASP A 23 -20.31 -4.54 13.44
C ASP A 23 -21.63 -5.10 14.02
N GLU A 24 -22.76 -4.50 13.69
CA GLU A 24 -24.08 -5.01 14.09
C GLU A 24 -24.61 -6.03 13.08
N THR A 25 -24.44 -5.74 11.78
CA THR A 25 -24.90 -6.61 10.68
C THR A 25 -23.82 -7.54 10.13
N LEU A 26 -22.57 -7.38 10.57
CA LEU A 26 -21.39 -8.11 10.09
C LEU A 26 -21.19 -7.99 8.57
N SER A 27 -21.49 -6.81 8.01
CA SER A 27 -21.46 -6.57 6.57
C SER A 27 -20.34 -5.61 6.16
N LEU A 28 -19.87 -5.76 4.92
CA LEU A 28 -18.86 -4.90 4.30
C LEU A 28 -19.45 -4.16 3.12
N THR A 29 -19.31 -2.83 3.11
CA THR A 29 -19.77 -1.97 2.01
C THR A 29 -18.62 -1.13 1.49
N LEU A 30 -18.36 -1.19 0.18
CA LEU A 30 -17.39 -0.29 -0.46
C LEU A 30 -17.95 1.14 -0.47
N LEU A 31 -17.32 2.06 0.26
CA LEU A 31 -17.71 3.47 0.31
C LEU A 31 -17.07 4.28 -0.81
N LYS A 32 -15.78 4.07 -1.05
CA LYS A 32 -15.01 4.89 -2.00
C LYS A 32 -13.85 4.12 -2.60
N LYS A 33 -13.65 4.33 -3.90
CA LYS A 33 -12.41 4.03 -4.62
C LYS A 33 -11.73 5.36 -4.93
N THR A 34 -10.57 5.60 -4.34
CA THR A 34 -9.73 6.77 -4.58
C THR A 34 -8.59 6.36 -5.50
N ALA A 35 -8.61 6.87 -6.72
CA ALA A 35 -7.52 6.64 -7.67
C ALA A 35 -6.28 7.40 -7.19
N ILE A 36 -5.14 6.71 -7.19
CA ILE A 36 -3.82 7.31 -6.96
C ILE A 36 -2.97 7.14 -8.22
N SER A 37 -1.71 7.57 -8.17
CA SER A 37 -0.79 7.39 -9.32
C SER A 37 -0.77 5.93 -9.76
N HIS A 38 -0.91 5.71 -11.07
CA HIS A 38 -1.02 4.38 -11.67
C HIS A 38 0.16 3.47 -11.28
N HIS A 39 1.35 4.06 -11.17
CA HIS A 39 2.62 3.37 -10.92
C HIS A 39 3.05 3.37 -9.45
N GLU A 40 2.20 3.84 -8.53
CA GLU A 40 2.50 3.92 -7.10
C GLU A 40 1.49 3.12 -6.24
N PRO A 41 1.21 1.84 -6.55
CA PRO A 41 0.31 1.02 -5.74
C PRO A 41 0.87 0.86 -4.31
N ILE A 42 0.02 1.01 -3.30
CA ILE A 42 0.42 0.99 -1.89
C ILE A 42 0.24 -0.42 -1.32
N SER A 43 1.33 -1.16 -1.16
CA SER A 43 1.32 -2.53 -0.63
C SER A 43 1.14 -2.59 0.88
N TRP A 44 1.62 -1.55 1.56
CA TRP A 44 1.52 -1.38 3.00
C TRP A 44 1.31 0.09 3.32
N MET A 45 0.42 0.38 4.27
CA MET A 45 0.16 1.74 4.73
C MET A 45 -0.08 1.80 6.22
N THR A 46 0.14 2.97 6.81
CA THR A 46 -0.21 3.25 8.19
C THR A 46 -0.71 4.67 8.35
N PHE A 47 -1.54 4.90 9.37
CA PHE A 47 -1.92 6.23 9.78
C PHE A 47 -0.83 6.88 10.64
N ASP A 48 -0.78 8.21 10.61
CA ASP A 48 -0.14 8.97 11.68
C ASP A 48 -0.92 8.87 12.99
N HIS A 49 -0.32 9.36 14.08
CA HIS A 49 -0.91 9.30 15.41
C HIS A 49 -2.29 9.99 15.51
N ALA A 50 -2.50 11.06 14.73
CA ALA A 50 -3.75 11.82 14.73
C ALA A 50 -4.80 11.28 13.74
N LYS A 51 -4.46 10.25 12.95
CA LYS A 51 -5.26 9.73 11.82
C LYS A 51 -5.62 10.82 10.80
N LYS A 52 -4.76 11.82 10.64
CA LYS A 52 -4.87 12.90 9.65
C LYS A 52 -4.01 12.67 8.43
N ASN A 53 -3.07 11.73 8.50
CA ASN A 53 -2.21 11.39 7.38
C ASN A 53 -2.11 9.88 7.21
N ILE A 54 -1.94 9.43 5.97
CA ILE A 54 -1.56 8.06 5.63
C ILE A 54 -0.18 8.08 4.98
N TYR A 55 0.69 7.18 5.42
CA TYR A 55 1.99 6.94 4.82
C TYR A 55 2.02 5.57 4.16
N GLY A 56 2.37 5.53 2.89
CA GLY A 56 2.35 4.33 2.05
C GLY A 56 3.72 3.92 1.53
N ALA A 57 3.97 2.60 1.48
CA ALA A 57 5.06 2.01 0.73
C ALA A 57 4.59 1.72 -0.72
N SER A 58 4.98 2.58 -1.65
CA SER A 58 4.47 2.65 -3.02
C SER A 58 5.49 2.16 -4.06
N MET A 59 5.90 0.89 -3.96
CA MET A 59 6.96 0.24 -4.77
C MET A 59 8.31 0.97 -4.79
N LYS A 60 8.41 2.09 -5.51
CA LYS A 60 9.62 2.90 -5.71
C LYS A 60 9.61 4.21 -4.93
N SER A 61 8.52 4.52 -4.24
CA SER A 61 8.39 5.74 -3.43
C SER A 61 7.78 5.45 -2.05
N PHE A 62 8.08 6.34 -1.10
CA PHE A 62 7.28 6.53 0.10
C PHE A 62 6.30 7.66 -0.15
N SER A 63 5.01 7.36 -0.10
CA SER A 63 3.93 8.30 -0.40
C SER A 63 3.24 8.78 0.88
N SER A 64 2.73 10.00 0.84
CA SER A 64 1.99 10.64 1.92
C SER A 64 0.67 11.18 1.39
N TYR A 65 -0.40 10.97 2.16
CA TYR A 65 -1.75 11.42 1.84
C TYR A 65 -2.37 12.12 3.05
N ASN A 66 -3.07 13.23 2.81
CA ASN A 66 -3.87 13.91 3.80
C ASN A 66 -5.25 13.26 3.88
N VAL A 67 -5.78 13.09 5.09
CA VAL A 67 -7.09 12.49 5.36
C VAL A 67 -7.99 13.54 5.99
N ALA A 68 -8.83 14.15 5.17
CA ALA A 68 -9.84 15.10 5.66
C ALA A 68 -10.98 14.35 6.38
N ASN A 69 -11.43 13.25 5.77
CA ASN A 69 -12.38 12.29 6.33
C ASN A 69 -12.18 10.92 5.67
N SER A 70 -13.00 9.92 6.01
CA SER A 70 -12.80 8.54 5.54
C SER A 70 -12.90 8.37 4.02
N THR A 71 -13.60 9.23 3.29
CA THR A 71 -13.75 9.14 1.83
C THR A 71 -13.00 10.24 1.07
N ASP A 72 -12.33 11.13 1.80
CA ASP A 72 -11.54 12.25 1.26
C ASP A 72 -10.07 12.10 1.68
N ILE A 73 -9.36 11.33 0.85
CA ILE A 73 -7.93 11.01 0.97
C ILE A 73 -7.22 11.63 -0.23
N ILE A 74 -6.35 12.60 0.02
CA ILE A 74 -5.73 13.43 -1.02
C ILE A 74 -4.22 13.19 -1.00
N HIS A 75 -3.63 12.90 -2.16
CA HIS A 75 -2.18 12.78 -2.28
C HIS A 75 -1.51 14.11 -1.91
N HIS A 76 -0.48 14.04 -1.06
CA HIS A 76 0.26 15.20 -0.59
C HIS A 76 1.68 15.22 -1.17
N ALA A 77 2.42 14.13 -1.04
CA ALA A 77 3.79 14.03 -1.54
C ALA A 77 4.19 12.57 -1.81
N SER A 78 5.12 12.36 -2.75
CA SER A 78 5.82 11.09 -2.94
C SER A 78 7.33 11.36 -2.94
N HIS A 79 8.07 10.62 -2.13
CA HIS A 79 9.52 10.70 -2.06
C HIS A 79 10.11 9.41 -2.61
N PRO A 80 11.07 9.46 -3.55
CA PRO A 80 11.69 8.25 -4.08
C PRO A 80 12.40 7.48 -2.98
N ILE A 81 12.32 6.16 -3.01
CA ILE A 81 13.16 5.29 -2.18
C ILE A 81 14.60 5.46 -2.71
N GLY A 82 15.46 6.09 -1.90
CA GLY A 82 16.88 6.22 -2.23
C GLY A 82 17.59 4.87 -2.23
N GLY A 83 18.71 4.77 -2.92
CA GLY A 83 19.51 3.54 -2.98
C GLY A 83 20.47 3.52 -4.17
N ASP A 84 21.39 2.55 -4.17
CA ASP A 84 22.36 2.37 -5.25
C ASP A 84 21.66 2.19 -6.61
N ARG A 85 22.22 2.79 -7.68
CA ARG A 85 21.68 2.66 -9.05
C ARG A 85 21.64 1.21 -9.50
N ALA A 86 22.54 0.36 -8.98
CA ALA A 86 22.53 -1.07 -9.24
C ALA A 86 21.31 -1.82 -8.64
N CYS A 87 20.64 -1.23 -7.65
CA CYS A 87 19.42 -1.77 -7.03
C CYS A 87 18.14 -1.33 -7.75
N HIS A 88 18.26 -0.73 -8.94
CA HIS A 88 17.17 -0.42 -9.85
C HIS A 88 17.18 -1.34 -11.08
N PRO A 89 17.13 -2.69 -10.97
CA PRO A 89 16.74 -3.46 -12.13
C PRO A 89 15.32 -3.05 -12.54
N HIS A 90 15.04 -3.08 -13.84
CA HIS A 90 13.68 -2.88 -14.39
C HIS A 90 12.63 -3.83 -13.76
N SER A 91 13.07 -4.85 -13.00
CA SER A 91 12.30 -5.84 -12.28
C SER A 91 12.35 -5.72 -10.74
N ALA A 92 12.94 -4.66 -10.15
CA ALA A 92 12.96 -4.48 -8.70
C ALA A 92 11.54 -4.31 -8.15
N GLN A 93 10.94 -5.42 -7.75
CA GLN A 93 9.81 -5.46 -6.85
C GLN A 93 10.38 -5.30 -5.45
N SER A 94 9.85 -4.33 -4.69
CA SER A 94 10.04 -4.28 -3.24
C SER A 94 9.40 -5.55 -2.66
N TYR A 95 10.16 -6.64 -2.57
CA TYR A 95 9.72 -7.87 -1.94
C TYR A 95 9.51 -7.57 -0.45
N ALA A 96 8.29 -7.77 0.07
CA ALA A 96 8.17 -8.14 1.47
C ALA A 96 9.08 -9.35 1.69
N LEU A 97 9.89 -9.36 2.75
CA LEU A 97 10.80 -10.46 3.07
C LEU A 97 10.00 -11.75 3.38
N VAL A 98 9.43 -12.37 2.37
CA VAL A 98 9.04 -13.77 2.39
C VAL A 98 10.23 -14.48 1.77
N SER A 99 11.19 -14.84 2.62
CA SER A 99 12.27 -15.73 2.21
C SER A 99 11.61 -17.00 1.64
N PRO A 100 11.87 -17.38 0.37
CA PRO A 100 11.44 -18.69 -0.10
C PRO A 100 12.16 -19.75 0.75
N PRO A 101 11.50 -20.88 1.09
CA PRO A 101 12.18 -21.97 1.77
C PRO A 101 13.36 -22.41 0.91
N SER A 102 14.53 -22.50 1.53
CA SER A 102 15.78 -22.89 0.87
C SER A 102 15.58 -24.26 0.21
N SER A 103 15.41 -24.29 -1.10
CA SER A 103 15.42 -25.54 -1.85
C SER A 103 16.84 -26.09 -1.80
N LEU A 104 16.97 -27.31 -1.27
CA LEU A 104 18.19 -28.10 -1.24
C LEU A 104 18.83 -28.12 -2.64
N ARG A 105 20.04 -27.57 -2.72
CA ARG A 105 20.92 -27.67 -3.88
C ARG A 105 21.32 -29.14 -4.01
N LEU A 106 20.81 -29.82 -5.04
CA LEU A 106 21.35 -31.10 -5.49
C LEU A 106 22.79 -30.83 -5.98
N GLU A 107 23.79 -31.26 -5.23
CA GLU A 107 25.15 -31.34 -5.72
C GLU A 107 25.26 -32.59 -6.60
N SER A 108 25.43 -32.36 -7.90
CA SER A 108 25.88 -33.38 -8.85
C SER A 108 27.40 -33.46 -8.78
N GLY A 109 27.90 -34.57 -8.23
CA GLY A 109 29.27 -35.07 -8.38
C GLY A 109 29.22 -36.47 -8.98
#